data_AF-A0A520IA50-F1
#
_entry.id   AF-A0A520IA50-F1
#
_cell.length_a   1.000
_cell.length_b   1.000
_cell.length_c   1.000
_cell.angle_alpha   90.00
_cell.angle_beta   90.00
_cell.angle_gamma   90.00
#
_symmetry.space_group_name_H-M   'P 1'
#
loop_
_entity.id
_entity.type
_entity.pdbx_description
1 polymer ?
#
loop_
_entity_poly.entity_id
_entity_poly.type
_entity_poly.pdbx_seq_one_letter_code
_entity_poly.pdbx_strand_id
1 'polypeptide(L)' 'MGGSAGAVRVILVTGGHGQLASALAQHPDVTVVGRPEFDFDRPETIDAAFA' A
#
# COMPACT_ATOMS: atom_id res chain seq x y z
N MET A 1 -12.91 26.94 14.57
CA MET A 1 -13.31 25.79 13.74
C MET A 1 -12.24 25.61 12.66
N GLY A 2 -11.21 24.82 12.93
CA GLY A 2 -10.15 24.51 11.96
C GLY A 2 -10.19 23.01 11.71
N GLY A 3 -11.00 22.58 10.75
CA GLY A 3 -10.98 21.19 10.30
C GLY A 3 -9.70 20.97 9.50
N SER A 4 -8.72 20.29 10.07
CA SER A 4 -7.69 19.64 9.27
C SER A 4 -8.41 18.65 8.37
N ALA A 5 -8.43 18.87 7.06
CA ALA A 5 -8.80 17.83 6.11
C ALA A 5 -7.85 16.65 6.41
N GLY A 6 -8.39 15.55 6.93
CA GLY A 6 -7.59 14.38 7.24
C GLY A 6 -6.94 13.89 5.95
N ALA A 7 -5.62 13.90 5.88
CA ALA A 7 -4.91 13.30 4.76
C ALA A 7 -5.38 11.84 4.64
N VAL A 8 -5.84 11.45 3.46
CA VAL A 8 -6.19 10.05 3.18
C VAL A 8 -4.94 9.22 3.41
N ARG A 9 -5.00 8.31 4.39
CA ARG A 9 -3.86 7.48 4.79
C ARG A 9 -4.01 6.13 4.12
N VAL A 10 -3.23 5.90 3.06
CA VAL A 10 -3.13 4.60 2.42
C VAL A 10 -2.01 3.79 3.08
N ILE A 11 -2.29 2.54 3.42
CA ILE A 11 -1.35 1.56 3.94
C ILE A 11 -1.00 0.61 2.80
N LEU A 12 0.25 0.64 2.35
CA LEU A 12 0.78 -0.34 1.41
C LEU A 12 1.15 -1.62 2.15
N VAL A 13 0.66 -2.76 1.65
CA VAL A 13 0.89 -4.09 2.25
C VAL A 13 1.53 -5.01 1.22
N THR A 14 2.74 -5.48 1.49
CA THR A 14 3.45 -6.45 0.64
C THR A 14 3.13 -7.90 1.02
N GLY A 15 3.42 -8.85 0.14
CA GLY A 15 3.26 -10.28 0.42
C GLY A 15 1.81 -10.74 0.31
N GLY A 16 1.11 -10.29 -0.75
CA GLY A 16 -0.34 -10.44 -0.96
C GLY A 16 -0.95 -11.85 -0.85
N HIS A 17 -0.13 -12.90 -0.90
CA HIS A 17 -0.59 -14.29 -0.74
C HIS A 17 -0.52 -14.79 0.72
N GLY A 18 0.09 -14.02 1.62
CA GLY A 18 0.17 -14.35 3.04
C GLY A 18 -1.16 -14.10 3.77
N GLN A 19 -1.40 -14.85 4.85
CA GLN A 19 -2.65 -14.80 5.60
C GLN A 19 -3.04 -13.38 6.04
N LEU A 20 -2.06 -12.59 6.50
CA LEU A 20 -2.29 -11.21 6.95
C LEU A 20 -2.72 -10.29 5.80
N ALA A 21 -2.03 -10.34 4.67
CA ALA A 21 -2.37 -9.51 3.52
C ALA A 21 -3.75 -9.88 2.95
N SER A 22 -4.07 -11.18 2.87
CA SER A 22 -5.38 -11.67 2.44
C SER A 22 -6.51 -11.20 3.36
N ALA A 23 -6.30 -11.20 4.69
CA ALA A 23 -7.28 -10.71 5.65
C ALA A 23 -7.48 -9.19 5.56
N LEU A 24 -6.42 -8.43 5.24
CA LEU A 24 -6.44 -6.98 5.14
C LEU A 24 -6.90 -6.46 3.77
N ALA A 25 -6.93 -7.30 2.73
CA ALA A 25 -7.22 -6.89 1.35
C ALA A 25 -8.60 -6.21 1.14
N GLN A 26 -9.53 -6.38 2.09
CA GLN A 26 -10.86 -5.76 2.04
C GLN A 26 -10.93 -4.45 2.85
N HIS A 27 -9.86 -4.05 3.53
CA HIS A 27 -9.85 -2.82 4.32
C HIS A 27 -9.72 -1.59 3.41
N PRO A 28 -10.57 -0.55 3.57
CA PRO A 28 -10.66 0.57 2.62
C PRO A 28 -9.36 1.36 2.46
N ASP A 29 -8.54 1.41 3.51
CA ASP A 29 -7.26 2.12 3.51
C ASP A 29 -6.06 1.24 3.11
N VAL A 30 -6.27 -0.04 2.79
CA VAL A 30 -5.19 -0.97 2.47
C VAL A 30 -5.08 -1.17 0.96
N THR A 31 -3.86 -1.05 0.44
CA THR A 31 -3.52 -1.45 -0.93
C THR A 31 -2.48 -2.56 -0.85
N VAL A 32 -2.84 -3.75 -1.32
CA VAL A 32 -1.90 -4.87 -1.43
C VAL A 32 -1.03 -4.65 -2.67
N VAL A 33 0.29 -4.61 -2.48
CA VAL A 33 1.29 -4.39 -3.53
C VAL A 33 2.27 -5.55 -3.61
N GLY A 34 2.90 -5.71 -4.77
CA GLY A 34 3.88 -6.76 -5.01
C GLY A 34 4.42 -6.71 -6.43
N ARG A 35 5.12 -7.77 -6.81
CA ARG A 35 5.75 -7.86 -8.13
C ARG A 35 4.72 -7.98 -9.26
N PRO A 36 5.05 -7.45 -10.46
CA PRO A 36 6.26 -6.68 -10.79
C PRO A 36 6.19 -5.17 -10.45
N GLU A 37 5.05 -4.65 -10.03
CA GLU A 37 4.80 -3.21 -9.90
C GLU A 37 5.39 -2.58 -8.62
N PHE A 38 5.68 -3.40 -7.61
CA PHE A 38 6.34 -3.01 -6.37
C PHE A 38 7.32 -4.13 -5.98
N ASP A 39 8.60 -3.94 -6.33
CA ASP A 39 9.64 -4.96 -6.18
C ASP A 39 10.87 -4.41 -5.46
N PHE A 40 11.23 -5.04 -4.34
CA PHE A 40 12.42 -4.68 -3.55
C PHE A 40 13.73 -4.95 -4.29
N ASP A 41 13.74 -5.85 -5.27
CA ASP A 41 14.90 -6.09 -6.14
C ASP A 41 15.04 -5.01 -7.23
N ARG A 42 14.00 -4.19 -7.43
CA ARG A 42 13.93 -3.08 -8.39
C ARG A 42 13.42 -1.81 -7.70
N PRO A 43 14.25 -1.14 -6.87
CA PRO A 43 13.84 -0.01 -6.04
C PRO A 43 13.15 1.12 -6.80
N GLU A 44 13.45 1.30 -8.09
CA GLU A 44 12.79 2.29 -8.95
C GLU A 44 11.27 2.07 -9.09
N THR A 45 10.79 0.84 -8.87
CA THR A 45 9.35 0.52 -8.87
C THR A 45 8.65 0.95 -7.59
N ILE A 46 9.39 1.11 -6.48
CA ILE A 46 8.85 1.56 -5.19
C ILE A 46 8.55 3.06 -5.24
N ASP A 47 9.45 3.85 -5.83
CA ASP A 47 9.27 5.31 -5.94
C ASP A 47 7.99 5.67 -6.69
N ALA A 48 7.65 4.89 -7.72
CA ALA A 48 6.42 5.05 -8.49
C ALA A 48 5.13 4.86 -7.66
N ALA A 49 5.19 4.15 -6.52
CA ALA A 49 4.06 3.92 -5.64
C ALA A 49 3.83 5.06 -4.61
N PHE A 50 4.77 6.00 -4.49
CA PHE A 50 4.70 7.13 -3.55
C PHE A 50 4.69 8.51 -4.22
N ALA A 51 4.79 8.57 -5.56
CA ALA A 51 4.72 9.79 -6.36
C ALA A 51 3.27 10.27 -6.54
#